data_AF-A0A1H2X4R2-F1
#
_entry.id   AF-A0A1H2X4R2-F1
#
_cell.length_a   1.000
_cell.length_b   1.000
_cell.length_c   1.000
_cell.angle_alpha   90.00
_cell.angle_beta   90.00
_cell.angle_gamma   90.00
#
_symmetry.space_group_name_H-M   'P 1'
#
loop_
_entity.id
_entity.type
_entity.pdbx_description
1 polymer ?
#
loop_
_entity_poly.entity_id
_entity_poly.type
_entity_poly.pdbx_seq_one_letter_code
_entity_poly.pdbx_strand_id
1 'polypeptide(L)'
;MEKVLEDNPLAWEKYPVFYFDFNTADFERENALEKILDDHLKSWEAIYGDEYKDDILELRFQHLLKLAKEKTGKRAVVLVDEYDKPLFDDSGDKTRNKNLFKGFFSALKSYDSYLEFVLITGVTKFTKVSIFSDLNQLNDISLDARYAGICGITEEELTANFEPEIQAMAKDNDLSYEECLCTLRKNYDGYHFHQDGEGVYNPFSLLNAFDKKEFGSYWFSTGTPTFLVDKLRKSRFDIKEVTKGTVYADAIALSDYRAENPDPIPLFYQTGYLTIKGYDRKYKSYELGYPNDEVKYGFLRSLTGIYLQEEEQTAL
;
A
#
# COMPACT_ATOMS: atom_id res chain seq x y z
N MET A 1 17.42 3.36 -12.93
CA MET A 1 17.67 2.01 -12.34
C MET A 1 18.29 1.04 -13.36
N GLU A 2 17.90 1.09 -14.64
CA GLU A 2 18.39 0.20 -15.70
C GLU A 2 19.92 0.22 -15.93
N LYS A 3 20.57 1.40 -15.91
CA LYS A 3 22.04 1.50 -16.03
C LYS A 3 22.83 0.81 -14.91
N VAL A 4 22.22 0.53 -13.76
CA VAL A 4 22.89 -0.17 -12.64
C VAL A 4 22.87 -1.69 -12.83
N LEU A 5 21.92 -2.20 -13.64
CA LEU A 5 21.76 -3.63 -13.92
C LEU A 5 22.64 -4.09 -15.09
N GLU A 6 22.94 -3.22 -16.07
CA GLU A 6 23.73 -3.57 -17.25
C GLU A 6 25.20 -3.91 -16.92
N ASP A 7 25.78 -3.27 -15.91
CA ASP A 7 27.21 -3.41 -15.56
C ASP A 7 27.48 -4.28 -14.31
N ASN A 8 26.44 -4.86 -13.68
CA ASN A 8 26.61 -5.64 -12.45
C ASN A 8 26.38 -7.15 -12.69
N PRO A 9 27.45 -7.98 -12.74
CA PRO A 9 27.32 -9.43 -12.91
C PRO A 9 26.62 -10.13 -11.74
N LEU A 10 26.38 -9.44 -10.61
CA LEU A 10 25.58 -9.93 -9.48
C LEU A 10 24.08 -9.57 -9.58
N ALA A 11 23.66 -8.76 -10.56
CA ALA A 11 22.27 -8.30 -10.73
C ALA A 11 21.25 -9.45 -10.88
N TRP A 12 21.71 -10.63 -11.31
CA TRP A 12 20.87 -11.80 -11.57
C TRP A 12 21.13 -12.97 -10.62
N GLU A 13 21.81 -12.71 -9.50
CA GLU A 13 22.08 -13.75 -8.51
C GLU A 13 20.78 -14.21 -7.84
N LYS A 14 20.58 -15.54 -7.77
CA LYS A 14 19.37 -16.13 -7.19
C LYS A 14 19.48 -16.25 -5.68
N TYR A 15 18.46 -15.79 -4.98
CA TYR A 15 18.33 -15.92 -3.53
C TYR A 15 17.13 -16.83 -3.19
N PRO A 16 17.17 -17.57 -2.06
CA PRO A 16 15.98 -18.22 -1.55
C PRO A 16 14.97 -17.16 -1.09
N VAL A 17 13.77 -17.15 -1.67
CA VAL A 17 12.70 -16.19 -1.37
C VAL A 17 11.55 -16.86 -0.64
N PHE A 18 11.18 -16.30 0.49
CA PHE A 18 9.99 -16.63 1.26
C PHE A 18 8.97 -15.52 1.08
N TYR A 19 8.07 -15.70 0.12
CA TYR A 19 6.99 -14.75 -0.17
C TYR A 19 5.70 -15.17 0.55
N PHE A 20 5.33 -14.41 1.58
CA PHE A 20 4.07 -14.56 2.29
C PHE A 20 3.04 -13.63 1.68
N ASP A 21 2.08 -14.21 0.95
CA ASP A 21 0.93 -13.49 0.40
C ASP A 21 -0.30 -13.74 1.28
N PHE A 22 -0.85 -12.66 1.86
CA PHE A 22 -2.08 -12.71 2.65
C PHE A 22 -3.32 -12.23 1.86
N ASN A 23 -3.22 -11.92 0.57
CA ASN A 23 -4.37 -11.50 -0.23
C ASN A 23 -5.41 -12.59 -0.47
N THR A 24 -4.98 -13.84 -0.55
CA THR A 24 -5.78 -14.92 -1.14
C THR A 24 -6.82 -15.54 -0.21
N ALA A 25 -6.95 -15.06 1.02
CA ALA A 25 -7.79 -15.69 2.02
C ALA A 25 -8.87 -14.79 2.60
N ASP A 26 -9.94 -15.48 2.98
CA ASP A 26 -11.04 -15.01 3.79
C ASP A 26 -10.69 -15.30 5.26
N PHE A 27 -10.31 -14.25 5.99
CA PHE A 27 -9.88 -14.33 7.38
C PHE A 27 -11.05 -14.37 8.38
N GLU A 28 -12.30 -14.36 7.89
CA GLU A 28 -13.49 -14.55 8.73
C GLU A 28 -13.60 -15.99 9.23
N ARG A 29 -12.90 -16.92 8.56
CA ARG A 29 -12.91 -18.34 8.93
C ARG A 29 -12.00 -18.59 10.11
N GLU A 30 -12.47 -19.44 11.02
CA GLU A 30 -11.66 -19.89 12.15
C GLU A 30 -10.35 -20.54 11.66
N ASN A 31 -9.24 -20.13 12.26
CA ASN A 31 -7.89 -20.62 11.95
C ASN A 31 -7.39 -20.34 10.52
N ALA A 32 -7.99 -19.38 9.80
CA ALA A 32 -7.59 -19.05 8.43
C ALA A 32 -6.10 -18.68 8.34
N LEU A 33 -5.60 -17.90 9.30
CA LEU A 33 -4.23 -17.43 9.29
C LEU A 33 -3.22 -18.56 9.50
N GLU A 34 -3.46 -19.42 10.50
CA GLU A 34 -2.65 -20.62 10.74
C GLU A 34 -2.58 -21.50 9.49
N LYS A 35 -3.70 -21.67 8.79
CA LYS A 35 -3.78 -22.50 7.59
C LYS A 35 -2.96 -21.93 6.44
N ILE A 36 -3.03 -20.63 6.20
CA ILE A 36 -2.23 -19.98 5.14
C ILE A 36 -0.74 -20.09 5.43
N LEU A 37 -0.35 -19.85 6.69
CA LEU A 37 1.04 -20.01 7.11
C LEU A 37 1.50 -21.47 6.91
N ASP A 38 0.69 -22.44 7.30
CA ASP A 38 0.97 -23.86 7.07
C ASP A 38 1.11 -24.20 5.57
N ASP A 39 0.22 -23.71 4.72
CA ASP A 39 0.24 -23.94 3.26
C ASP A 39 1.51 -23.32 2.63
N HIS A 40 1.88 -22.09 3.03
CA HIS A 40 3.13 -21.44 2.61
C HIS A 40 4.35 -22.27 3.04
N LEU A 41 4.43 -22.70 4.30
CA LEU A 41 5.54 -23.49 4.83
C LEU A 41 5.69 -24.82 4.09
N LYS A 42 4.60 -25.54 3.84
CA LYS A 42 4.61 -26.81 3.09
C LYS A 42 5.24 -26.68 1.71
N SER A 43 5.00 -25.56 1.03
CA SER A 43 5.59 -25.30 -0.29
C SER A 43 7.13 -25.22 -0.23
N TRP A 44 7.68 -24.62 0.84
CA TRP A 44 9.12 -24.49 1.04
C TRP A 44 9.75 -25.74 1.65
N GLU A 45 9.02 -26.47 2.48
CA GLU A 45 9.44 -27.78 3.01
C GLU A 45 9.69 -28.77 1.88
N ALA A 46 8.84 -28.78 0.85
CA ALA A 46 9.05 -29.57 -0.35
C ALA A 46 10.35 -29.21 -1.12
N ILE A 47 10.85 -27.98 -0.95
CA ILE A 47 12.04 -27.48 -1.64
C ILE A 47 13.30 -27.68 -0.79
N TYR A 48 13.29 -27.30 0.48
CA TYR A 48 14.48 -27.23 1.33
C TYR A 48 14.62 -28.41 2.28
N GLY A 49 13.52 -29.11 2.60
CA GLY A 49 13.48 -30.25 3.52
C GLY A 49 12.28 -30.14 4.47
N ASP A 50 11.66 -31.28 4.79
CA ASP A 50 10.44 -31.39 5.59
C ASP A 50 10.68 -32.04 6.97
N GLU A 51 11.94 -32.05 7.43
CA GLU A 51 12.39 -32.71 8.67
C GLU A 51 11.66 -32.23 9.93
N TYR A 52 11.12 -31.01 9.90
CA TYR A 52 10.45 -30.34 11.02
C TYR A 52 8.97 -30.08 10.78
N LYS A 53 8.34 -30.69 9.76
CA LYS A 53 6.95 -30.38 9.36
C LYS A 53 5.88 -30.59 10.45
N ASP A 54 6.18 -31.40 11.45
CA ASP A 54 5.29 -31.72 12.57
C ASP A 54 5.47 -30.78 13.78
N ASP A 55 6.41 -29.83 13.72
CA ASP A 55 6.60 -28.79 14.74
C ASP A 55 5.57 -27.64 14.62
N ILE A 56 5.60 -26.74 15.60
CA ILE A 56 4.83 -25.48 15.54
C ILE A 56 5.35 -24.58 14.39
N LEU A 57 4.45 -23.77 13.81
CA LEU A 57 4.70 -22.95 12.62
C LEU A 57 5.95 -22.07 12.75
N GLU A 58 6.17 -21.51 13.95
CA GLU A 58 7.30 -20.65 14.25
C GLU A 58 8.64 -21.39 14.13
N LEU A 59 8.71 -22.61 14.65
CA LEU A 59 9.92 -23.44 14.57
C LEU A 59 10.14 -23.92 13.14
N ARG A 60 9.07 -24.35 12.45
CA ARG A 60 9.13 -24.74 11.04
C ARG A 60 9.76 -23.65 10.17
N PHE A 61 9.30 -22.41 10.32
CA PHE A 61 9.87 -21.28 9.58
C PHE A 61 11.35 -21.04 9.92
N GLN A 62 11.71 -21.09 11.21
CA GLN A 62 13.09 -20.95 11.66
C GLN A 62 14.02 -22.01 11.06
N HIS A 63 13.56 -23.27 11.00
CA HIS A 63 14.31 -24.36 10.41
C HIS A 63 14.44 -24.21 8.90
N LEU A 64 13.38 -23.77 8.21
CA LEU A 64 13.44 -23.49 6.77
C LEU A 64 14.47 -22.42 6.41
N LEU A 65 14.63 -21.36 7.22
CA LEU A 65 15.67 -20.34 7.00
C LEU A 65 17.09 -20.95 7.07
N LYS A 66 17.31 -21.88 8.01
CA LYS A 66 18.58 -22.62 8.13
C LYS A 66 18.81 -23.55 6.93
N LEU A 67 17.83 -24.39 6.63
CA LEU A 67 17.89 -25.37 5.53
C LEU A 67 18.08 -24.67 4.17
N ALA A 68 17.40 -23.55 3.94
CA ALA A 68 17.58 -22.75 2.73
C ALA A 68 19.01 -22.24 2.58
N LYS A 69 19.62 -21.75 3.67
CA LYS A 69 21.02 -21.30 3.66
C LYS A 69 21.99 -22.46 3.48
N GLU A 70 21.77 -23.59 4.13
CA GLU A 70 22.60 -24.79 3.99
C GLU A 70 22.57 -25.33 2.55
N LYS A 71 21.39 -25.36 1.93
CA LYS A 71 21.19 -25.88 0.57
C LYS A 71 21.71 -24.94 -0.51
N THR A 72 21.54 -23.62 -0.34
CA THR A 72 21.87 -22.63 -1.38
C THR A 72 23.20 -21.91 -1.14
N GLY A 73 23.74 -21.96 0.08
CA GLY A 73 24.87 -21.13 0.52
C GLY A 73 24.52 -19.65 0.67
N LYS A 74 23.25 -19.25 0.52
CA LYS A 74 22.80 -17.86 0.50
C LYS A 74 21.85 -17.56 1.65
N ARG A 75 21.85 -16.30 2.09
CA ARG A 75 20.86 -15.80 3.06
C ARG A 75 19.51 -15.62 2.36
N ALA A 76 18.44 -15.71 3.13
CA ALA A 76 17.07 -15.68 2.64
C ALA A 76 16.52 -14.26 2.49
N VAL A 77 15.70 -14.07 1.46
CA VAL A 77 14.87 -12.88 1.28
C VAL A 77 13.46 -13.22 1.79
N VAL A 78 12.91 -12.39 2.67
CA VAL A 78 11.55 -12.54 3.18
C VAL A 78 10.71 -11.36 2.71
N LEU A 79 9.64 -11.67 1.99
CA LEU A 79 8.68 -10.69 1.48
C LEU A 79 7.33 -11.00 2.12
N VAL A 80 6.73 -10.03 2.79
CA VAL A 80 5.45 -10.18 3.46
C VAL A 80 4.49 -9.17 2.88
N ASP A 81 3.51 -9.63 2.13
CA ASP A 81 2.54 -8.77 1.47
C ASP A 81 1.18 -8.79 2.17
N GLU A 82 0.55 -7.61 2.26
CA GLU A 82 -0.74 -7.38 2.92
C GLU A 82 -0.78 -7.93 4.36
N TYR A 83 0.27 -7.65 5.13
CA TYR A 83 0.44 -8.16 6.49
C TYR A 83 -0.71 -7.77 7.43
N ASP A 84 -1.43 -6.71 7.14
CA ASP A 84 -2.43 -6.11 8.00
C ASP A 84 -3.84 -6.62 7.75
N LYS A 85 -4.10 -7.22 6.58
CA LYS A 85 -5.40 -7.82 6.22
C LYS A 85 -5.94 -8.81 7.27
N PRO A 86 -5.14 -9.74 7.84
CA PRO A 86 -5.60 -10.67 8.89
C PRO A 86 -5.91 -10.00 10.24
N LEU A 87 -5.56 -8.72 10.39
CA LEU A 87 -5.60 -7.98 11.65
C LEU A 87 -6.79 -7.02 11.71
N PHE A 88 -7.42 -6.72 10.58
CA PHE A 88 -8.59 -5.83 10.48
C PHE A 88 -9.94 -6.53 10.56
N ASP A 89 -9.98 -7.84 10.31
CA ASP A 89 -11.23 -8.59 10.23
C ASP A 89 -11.97 -8.62 11.58
N ASP A 90 -13.20 -8.11 11.60
CA ASP A 90 -14.02 -7.88 12.79
C ASP A 90 -14.76 -9.14 13.29
N SER A 91 -14.73 -10.21 12.48
CA SER A 91 -15.42 -11.47 12.77
C SER A 91 -14.53 -12.52 13.47
N GLY A 92 -13.20 -12.41 13.35
CA GLY A 92 -12.22 -13.30 13.95
C GLY A 92 -11.63 -12.80 15.28
N ASP A 93 -10.95 -13.68 16.03
CA ASP A 93 -10.21 -13.29 17.23
C ASP A 93 -8.93 -12.52 16.84
N LYS A 94 -9.07 -11.19 16.66
CA LYS A 94 -7.97 -10.25 16.37
C LYS A 94 -6.78 -10.44 17.31
N THR A 95 -7.04 -10.77 18.58
CA THR A 95 -5.99 -10.97 19.59
C THR A 95 -5.18 -12.21 19.27
N ARG A 96 -5.84 -13.29 18.86
CA ARG A 96 -5.20 -14.53 18.44
C ARG A 96 -4.33 -14.34 17.20
N ASN A 97 -4.86 -13.73 16.12
CA ASN A 97 -4.09 -13.50 14.89
C ASN A 97 -2.85 -12.63 15.16
N LYS A 98 -3.02 -11.60 16.01
CA LYS A 98 -1.92 -10.77 16.48
C LYS A 98 -0.87 -11.57 17.27
N ASN A 99 -1.28 -12.44 18.18
CA ASN A 99 -0.35 -13.26 18.95
C ASN A 99 0.39 -14.27 18.06
N LEU A 100 -0.29 -14.86 17.09
CA LEU A 100 0.31 -15.77 16.11
C LEU A 100 1.37 -15.07 15.26
N PHE A 101 1.05 -13.92 14.67
CA PHE A 101 2.04 -13.12 13.93
C PHE A 101 3.21 -12.68 14.78
N LYS A 102 2.94 -12.28 16.03
CA LYS A 102 3.99 -11.93 16.97
C LYS A 102 4.95 -13.10 17.21
N GLY A 103 4.41 -14.30 17.47
CA GLY A 103 5.21 -15.52 17.62
C GLY A 103 5.99 -15.85 16.34
N PHE A 104 5.29 -15.93 15.22
CA PHE A 104 5.82 -16.34 13.92
C PHE A 104 6.96 -15.44 13.43
N PHE A 105 6.72 -14.14 13.36
CA PHE A 105 7.70 -13.22 12.82
C PHE A 105 8.76 -12.75 13.83
N SER A 106 8.62 -13.07 15.12
CA SER A 106 9.73 -12.90 16.08
C SER A 106 11.00 -13.67 15.66
N ALA A 107 10.83 -14.74 14.88
CA ALA A 107 11.92 -15.49 14.28
C ALA A 107 12.87 -14.60 13.46
N LEU A 108 12.34 -13.59 12.76
CA LEU A 108 13.14 -12.71 11.91
C LEU A 108 14.25 -11.98 12.69
N LYS A 109 13.98 -11.64 13.96
CA LYS A 109 14.99 -11.04 14.85
C LYS A 109 16.11 -12.00 15.19
N SER A 110 15.73 -13.20 15.65
CA SER A 110 16.68 -14.18 16.18
C SER A 110 17.51 -14.81 15.08
N TYR A 111 17.03 -14.76 13.83
CA TYR A 111 17.63 -15.39 12.66
C TYR A 111 18.19 -14.37 11.66
N ASP A 112 18.48 -13.14 12.09
CA ASP A 112 19.06 -12.08 11.25
C ASP A 112 20.29 -12.54 10.41
N SER A 113 21.17 -13.37 10.99
CA SER A 113 22.32 -13.94 10.27
C SER A 113 21.99 -14.90 9.10
N TYR A 114 20.73 -15.30 8.98
CA TYR A 114 20.18 -16.11 7.89
C TYR A 114 19.38 -15.26 6.90
N LEU A 115 19.19 -13.96 7.15
CA LEU A 115 18.39 -13.06 6.33
C LEU A 115 19.31 -12.12 5.53
N GLU A 116 18.99 -11.98 4.24
CA GLU A 116 19.59 -11.01 3.34
C GLU A 116 18.77 -9.71 3.36
N PHE A 117 17.45 -9.86 3.24
CA PHE A 117 16.53 -8.76 3.05
C PHE A 117 15.14 -9.12 3.57
N VAL A 118 14.47 -8.15 4.19
CA VAL A 118 13.08 -8.28 4.64
C VAL A 118 12.29 -7.07 4.17
N LEU A 119 11.21 -7.30 3.44
CA LEU A 119 10.25 -6.26 3.05
C LEU A 119 8.85 -6.67 3.52
N ILE A 120 8.15 -5.71 4.13
CA ILE A 120 6.79 -5.89 4.62
C ILE A 120 5.95 -4.78 4.02
N THR A 121 4.87 -5.16 3.33
CA THR A 121 3.90 -4.27 2.70
C THR A 121 2.52 -4.50 3.28
N GLY A 122 1.72 -3.44 3.32
CA GLY A 122 0.36 -3.45 3.83
C GLY A 122 -0.23 -2.06 3.82
N VAL A 123 -1.54 -1.97 4.01
CA VAL A 123 -2.27 -0.70 4.01
C VAL A 123 -2.07 0.05 5.32
N THR A 124 -1.65 -0.60 6.38
CA THR A 124 -1.56 -0.01 7.73
C THR A 124 -0.12 0.13 8.19
N LYS A 125 0.17 1.17 8.97
CA LYS A 125 1.51 1.32 9.56
C LYS A 125 1.80 0.31 10.68
N PHE A 126 3.05 -0.12 10.71
CA PHE A 126 3.61 -1.07 11.64
C PHE A 126 3.49 -0.67 13.13
N THR A 127 3.74 0.61 13.44
CA THR A 127 3.97 1.11 14.81
C THR A 127 2.79 0.95 15.76
N LYS A 128 1.58 0.71 15.24
CA LYS A 128 0.37 0.59 16.07
C LYS A 128 -0.15 -0.82 16.23
N VAL A 129 0.32 -1.78 15.43
CA VAL A 129 -0.22 -3.14 15.50
C VAL A 129 0.46 -3.97 16.60
N SER A 130 1.60 -3.53 17.15
CA SER A 130 2.35 -4.13 18.29
C SER A 130 2.76 -5.61 18.11
N ILE A 131 2.26 -6.30 17.08
CA ILE A 131 2.67 -7.63 16.61
C ILE A 131 4.19 -7.73 16.43
N PHE A 132 4.80 -6.61 16.06
CA PHE A 132 6.21 -6.54 15.76
C PHE A 132 6.95 -5.55 16.68
N SER A 133 6.38 -5.20 17.83
CA SER A 133 7.06 -4.38 18.84
C SER A 133 8.41 -4.99 19.29
N ASP A 134 8.54 -6.31 19.16
CA ASP A 134 9.78 -7.02 19.43
C ASP A 134 10.79 -6.92 18.26
N LEU A 135 10.35 -6.62 17.02
CA LEU A 135 11.17 -6.38 15.82
C LEU A 135 11.60 -4.91 15.73
N ASN A 136 12.46 -4.49 16.63
CA ASN A 136 13.01 -3.12 16.67
C ASN A 136 14.07 -2.82 15.58
N GLN A 137 14.28 -3.71 14.61
CA GLN A 137 15.25 -3.57 13.51
C GLN A 137 14.61 -3.13 12.18
N LEU A 138 13.29 -3.05 12.12
CA LEU A 138 12.58 -2.65 10.91
C LEU A 138 12.62 -1.13 10.74
N ASN A 139 12.88 -0.70 9.50
CA ASN A 139 12.93 0.70 9.13
C ASN A 139 11.65 1.07 8.37
N ASP A 140 10.87 2.02 8.90
CA ASP A 140 9.70 2.55 8.19
C ASP A 140 10.16 3.49 7.07
N ILE A 141 9.99 3.05 5.83
CA ILE A 141 10.34 3.80 4.62
C ILE A 141 9.13 4.47 3.95
N SER A 142 7.93 4.39 4.55
CA SER A 142 6.68 4.82 3.92
C SER A 142 6.67 6.29 3.53
N LEU A 143 7.43 7.12 4.26
CA LEU A 143 7.59 8.55 3.97
C LEU A 143 9.05 8.93 3.68
N ASP A 144 9.88 7.99 3.25
CA ASP A 144 11.28 8.24 2.96
C ASP A 144 11.45 8.71 1.51
N ALA A 145 12.10 9.87 1.32
CA ALA A 145 12.32 10.48 0.01
C ALA A 145 12.97 9.53 -1.00
N ARG A 146 13.82 8.60 -0.54
CA ARG A 146 14.53 7.65 -1.41
C ARG A 146 13.60 6.64 -2.09
N TYR A 147 12.41 6.44 -1.53
CA TYR A 147 11.43 5.47 -2.00
C TYR A 147 10.14 6.17 -2.45
N ALA A 148 10.13 7.49 -2.60
CA ALA A 148 8.92 8.25 -2.95
C ALA A 148 8.29 7.79 -4.28
N GLY A 149 9.11 7.33 -5.24
CA GLY A 149 8.65 6.83 -6.54
C GLY A 149 8.16 5.37 -6.55
N ILE A 150 8.38 4.58 -5.49
CA ILE A 150 8.34 3.10 -5.58
C ILE A 150 6.95 2.51 -5.88
N CYS A 151 5.88 3.22 -5.53
CA CYS A 151 4.49 2.74 -5.63
C CYS A 151 3.73 3.32 -6.83
N GLY A 152 4.41 3.98 -7.77
CA GLY A 152 3.79 4.57 -8.94
C GLY A 152 4.73 4.66 -10.12
N ILE A 153 4.35 5.47 -11.11
CA ILE A 153 5.18 5.79 -12.27
C ILE A 153 5.54 7.27 -12.15
N THR A 154 6.82 7.63 -12.25
CA THR A 154 7.22 9.05 -12.23
C THR A 154 6.99 9.72 -13.58
N GLU A 155 7.02 11.05 -13.62
CA GLU A 155 6.94 11.81 -14.89
C GLU A 155 8.07 11.43 -15.85
N GLU A 156 9.28 11.24 -15.31
CA GLU A 156 10.46 10.82 -16.06
C GLU A 156 10.30 9.42 -16.63
N GLU A 157 9.78 8.47 -15.84
CA GLU A 157 9.53 7.10 -16.30
C GLU A 157 8.41 7.05 -17.34
N LEU A 158 7.37 7.85 -17.14
CA LEU A 158 6.26 7.99 -18.07
C LEU A 158 6.76 8.48 -19.44
N THR A 159 7.51 9.57 -19.46
CA THR A 159 8.00 10.19 -20.70
C THR A 159 9.11 9.38 -21.37
N ALA A 160 9.90 8.63 -20.62
CA ALA A 160 10.97 7.79 -21.17
C ALA A 160 10.47 6.48 -21.78
N ASN A 161 9.42 5.88 -21.20
CA ASN A 161 9.03 4.49 -21.53
C ASN A 161 7.68 4.36 -22.23
N PHE A 162 6.81 5.37 -22.20
CA PHE A 162 5.45 5.31 -22.76
C PHE A 162 5.20 6.32 -23.90
N GLU A 163 6.27 6.82 -24.55
CA GLU A 163 6.13 7.76 -25.67
C GLU A 163 5.17 7.26 -26.77
N PRO A 164 5.24 5.98 -27.23
CA PRO A 164 4.31 5.47 -28.23
C PRO A 164 2.85 5.48 -27.79
N GLU A 165 2.58 5.11 -26.53
CA GLU A 165 1.25 5.06 -25.93
C GLU A 165 0.66 6.47 -25.80
N ILE A 166 1.46 7.44 -25.35
CA ILE A 166 1.05 8.85 -25.25
C ILE A 166 0.73 9.40 -26.64
N GLN A 167 1.57 9.14 -27.65
CA GLN A 167 1.31 9.59 -29.02
C GLN A 167 0.04 8.98 -29.62
N ALA A 168 -0.18 7.68 -29.40
CA ALA A 168 -1.37 6.98 -29.85
C ALA A 168 -2.64 7.53 -29.18
N MET A 169 -2.58 7.78 -27.87
CA MET A 169 -3.69 8.35 -27.11
C MET A 169 -3.96 9.81 -27.51
N ALA A 170 -2.92 10.63 -27.70
CA ALA A 170 -3.04 12.02 -28.15
C ALA A 170 -3.76 12.09 -29.50
N LYS A 171 -3.36 11.24 -30.45
CA LYS A 171 -3.97 11.17 -31.78
C LYS A 171 -5.45 10.80 -31.71
N ASP A 172 -5.82 9.80 -30.92
CA ASP A 172 -7.22 9.33 -30.83
C ASP A 172 -8.14 10.32 -30.09
N ASN A 173 -7.56 11.29 -29.36
CA ASN A 173 -8.30 12.34 -28.65
C ASN A 173 -8.17 13.74 -29.30
N ASP A 174 -7.60 13.83 -30.51
CA ASP A 174 -7.35 15.11 -31.21
C ASP A 174 -6.52 16.12 -30.37
N LEU A 175 -5.54 15.63 -29.61
CA LEU A 175 -4.64 16.43 -28.77
C LEU A 175 -3.21 16.44 -29.33
N SER A 176 -2.45 17.49 -29.02
CA SER A 176 -0.98 17.41 -29.09
C SER A 176 -0.41 16.48 -28.01
N TYR A 177 0.85 16.07 -28.19
CA TYR A 177 1.56 15.26 -27.21
C TYR A 177 1.60 15.94 -25.83
N GLU A 178 1.89 17.25 -25.81
CA GLU A 178 1.97 18.06 -24.60
C GLU A 178 0.61 18.24 -23.92
N GLU A 179 -0.48 18.41 -24.69
CA GLU A 179 -1.84 18.48 -24.15
C GLU A 179 -2.27 17.14 -23.55
N CYS A 180 -1.94 16.03 -24.20
CA CYS A 180 -2.19 14.69 -23.69
C CYS A 180 -1.46 14.47 -22.38
N LEU A 181 -0.16 14.77 -22.31
CA LEU A 181 0.65 14.66 -21.09
C LEU A 181 0.11 15.54 -19.96
N CYS A 182 -0.28 16.78 -20.26
CA CYS A 182 -0.93 17.67 -19.28
C CYS A 182 -2.24 17.07 -18.74
N THR A 183 -3.02 16.43 -19.61
CA THR A 183 -4.29 15.81 -19.24
C THR A 183 -4.06 14.54 -18.42
N LEU A 184 -3.06 13.72 -18.75
CA LEU A 184 -2.63 12.57 -17.96
C LEU A 184 -2.21 13.01 -16.56
N ARG A 185 -1.36 14.04 -16.45
CA ARG A 185 -0.91 14.59 -15.16
C ARG A 185 -2.10 15.03 -14.31
N LYS A 186 -3.01 15.80 -14.90
CA LYS A 186 -4.20 16.31 -14.20
C LYS A 186 -5.11 15.20 -13.67
N ASN A 187 -5.22 14.09 -14.38
CA ASN A 187 -6.15 13.01 -14.05
C ASN A 187 -5.53 11.90 -13.20
N TYR A 188 -4.23 11.63 -13.32
CA TYR A 188 -3.63 10.40 -12.78
C TYR A 188 -2.37 10.61 -11.92
N ASP A 189 -1.69 11.75 -12.02
CA ASP A 189 -0.55 12.12 -11.17
C ASP A 189 -1.01 12.65 -9.80
N GLY A 190 -0.08 12.85 -8.88
CA GLY A 190 -0.25 13.75 -7.75
C GLY A 190 -0.18 13.07 -6.42
N TYR A 191 0.08 11.76 -6.37
CA TYR A 191 0.37 11.02 -5.15
C TYR A 191 1.79 11.31 -4.69
N HIS A 192 1.95 11.83 -3.47
CA HIS A 192 3.22 12.16 -2.86
C HIS A 192 3.42 11.34 -1.59
N PHE A 193 4.53 10.61 -1.55
CA PHE A 193 4.96 9.84 -0.39
C PHE A 193 6.07 10.54 0.40
N HIS A 194 6.51 11.72 -0.01
CA HIS A 194 7.41 12.57 0.78
C HIS A 194 7.07 14.04 0.53
N GLN A 195 7.24 14.88 1.54
CA GLN A 195 6.92 16.32 1.46
C GLN A 195 7.70 17.10 0.39
N ASP A 196 8.93 16.66 0.10
CA ASP A 196 9.78 17.20 -0.94
C ASP A 196 10.02 16.15 -2.05
N GLY A 197 9.18 15.11 -2.12
CA GLY A 197 9.28 14.04 -3.12
C GLY A 197 8.58 14.39 -4.42
N GLU A 198 8.90 13.67 -5.49
CA GLU A 198 8.16 13.77 -6.76
C GLU A 198 6.77 13.15 -6.63
N GLY A 199 5.83 13.66 -7.43
CA GLY A 199 4.51 13.05 -7.61
C GLY A 199 4.63 11.80 -8.47
N VAL A 200 3.80 10.81 -8.15
CA VAL A 200 3.66 9.62 -8.99
C VAL A 200 2.25 9.47 -9.55
N TYR A 201 2.21 8.91 -10.75
CA TYR A 201 1.01 8.48 -11.43
C TYR A 201 0.50 7.18 -10.83
N ASN A 202 -0.82 7.05 -10.67
CA ASN A 202 -1.47 5.79 -10.35
C ASN A 202 -1.30 4.81 -11.52
N PRO A 203 -0.56 3.69 -11.37
CA PRO A 203 -0.27 2.78 -12.48
C PRO A 203 -1.53 2.15 -13.06
N PHE A 204 -2.51 1.79 -12.22
CA PHE A 204 -3.73 1.15 -12.68
C PHE A 204 -4.55 2.10 -13.56
N SER A 205 -4.76 3.34 -13.11
CA SER A 205 -5.50 4.32 -13.91
C SER A 205 -4.77 4.68 -15.20
N LEU A 206 -3.46 4.87 -15.12
CA LEU A 206 -2.64 5.24 -16.27
C LEU A 206 -2.62 4.16 -17.36
N LEU A 207 -2.40 2.89 -16.96
CA LEU A 207 -2.37 1.77 -17.91
C LEU A 207 -3.74 1.52 -18.55
N ASN A 208 -4.84 1.67 -17.80
CA ASN A 208 -6.18 1.57 -18.37
C ASN A 208 -6.49 2.75 -19.32
N ALA A 209 -6.00 3.95 -19.02
CA ALA A 209 -6.13 5.11 -19.90
C ALA A 209 -5.42 4.86 -21.22
N PHE A 210 -4.22 4.27 -21.21
CA PHE A 210 -3.49 3.90 -22.42
C PHE A 210 -4.16 2.77 -23.20
N ASP A 211 -4.61 1.70 -22.53
CA ASP A 211 -5.27 0.56 -23.18
C ASP A 211 -6.55 0.98 -23.91
N LYS A 212 -7.38 1.80 -23.27
CA LYS A 212 -8.64 2.29 -23.85
C LYS A 212 -8.47 3.56 -24.69
N LYS A 213 -7.34 4.25 -24.53
CA LYS A 213 -7.04 5.57 -25.10
C LYS A 213 -8.09 6.62 -24.74
N GLU A 214 -8.63 6.53 -23.54
CA GLU A 214 -9.68 7.42 -23.03
C GLU A 214 -9.26 8.00 -21.68
N PHE A 215 -9.68 9.24 -21.40
CA PHE A 215 -9.56 9.80 -20.06
C PHE A 215 -10.79 9.37 -19.25
N GLY A 216 -10.61 8.34 -18.42
CA GLY A 216 -11.65 7.79 -17.57
C GLY A 216 -11.33 7.83 -16.08
N SER A 217 -12.33 7.52 -15.26
CA SER A 217 -12.14 7.17 -13.86
C SER A 217 -12.02 5.65 -13.76
N TYR A 218 -10.81 5.15 -13.57
CA TYR A 218 -10.49 3.72 -13.58
C TYR A 218 -10.38 3.17 -12.16
N TRP A 219 -9.52 3.78 -11.33
CA TRP A 219 -9.36 3.42 -9.93
C TRP A 219 -10.63 3.72 -9.13
N PHE A 220 -11.31 4.83 -9.40
CA PHE A 220 -12.54 5.12 -8.66
C PHE A 220 -13.68 4.12 -8.99
N SER A 221 -13.72 3.63 -10.22
CA SER A 221 -14.74 2.68 -10.68
C SER A 221 -14.56 1.27 -10.11
N THR A 222 -13.41 0.93 -9.51
CA THR A 222 -13.23 -0.37 -8.82
C THR A 222 -13.94 -0.44 -7.46
N GLY A 223 -14.56 0.67 -7.02
CA GLY A 223 -15.45 0.73 -5.87
C GLY A 223 -15.01 1.76 -4.85
N THR A 224 -15.95 2.60 -4.39
CA THR A 224 -15.76 3.42 -3.19
C THR A 224 -16.10 2.56 -1.98
N PRO A 225 -15.20 2.39 -0.99
CA PRO A 225 -15.53 1.64 0.21
C PRO A 225 -16.68 2.35 0.94
N THR A 226 -17.84 1.70 1.04
CA THR A 226 -19.00 2.17 1.83
C THR A 226 -18.57 2.60 3.24
N PHE A 227 -17.56 1.92 3.79
CA PHE A 227 -16.94 2.25 5.07
C PHE A 227 -16.36 3.68 5.15
N LEU A 228 -15.67 4.17 4.11
CA LEU A 228 -15.10 5.52 4.10
C LEU A 228 -16.19 6.59 4.12
N VAL A 229 -17.23 6.34 3.33
CA VAL A 229 -18.43 7.16 3.28
C VAL A 229 -19.13 7.19 4.64
N ASP A 230 -19.33 6.03 5.28
CA ASP A 230 -19.95 5.94 6.60
C ASP A 230 -19.09 6.59 7.69
N LYS A 231 -17.76 6.48 7.60
CA LYS A 231 -16.84 7.16 8.54
C LYS A 231 -16.93 8.68 8.37
N LEU A 232 -17.01 9.18 7.13
CA LEU A 232 -17.22 10.60 6.87
C LEU A 232 -18.55 11.07 7.49
N ARG A 233 -19.65 10.36 7.26
CA ARG A 233 -20.98 10.70 7.81
C ARG A 233 -20.99 10.74 9.34
N LYS A 234 -20.28 9.81 9.99
CA LYS A 234 -20.17 9.76 11.45
C LYS A 234 -19.19 10.80 12.01
N SER A 235 -18.26 11.28 11.19
CA SER A 235 -17.32 12.33 11.56
C SER A 235 -17.97 13.71 11.46
N ARG A 236 -17.39 14.72 12.14
CA ARG A 236 -17.76 16.14 11.96
C ARG A 236 -16.93 16.82 10.87
N PHE A 237 -16.25 16.06 10.03
CA PHE A 237 -15.32 16.58 9.04
C PHE A 237 -16.10 17.18 7.85
N ASP A 238 -15.89 18.48 7.59
CA ASP A 238 -16.49 19.14 6.43
C ASP A 238 -15.61 18.90 5.20
N ILE A 239 -16.11 18.13 4.23
CA ILE A 239 -15.38 17.83 3.00
C ILE A 239 -15.01 19.08 2.19
N LYS A 240 -15.71 20.20 2.40
CA LYS A 240 -15.36 21.48 1.79
C LYS A 240 -13.98 21.97 2.24
N GLU A 241 -13.49 21.57 3.41
CA GLU A 241 -12.14 21.89 3.88
C GLU A 241 -11.06 21.31 2.97
N VAL A 242 -11.24 20.09 2.46
CA VAL A 242 -10.33 19.51 1.46
C VAL A 242 -10.32 20.35 0.19
N THR A 243 -11.50 20.79 -0.25
CA THR A 243 -11.63 21.58 -1.50
C THR A 243 -11.05 22.98 -1.34
N LYS A 244 -11.06 23.53 -0.11
CA LYS A 244 -10.46 24.82 0.24
C LYS A 244 -8.94 24.76 0.48
N GLY A 245 -8.34 23.56 0.52
CA GLY A 245 -6.92 23.40 0.85
C GLY A 245 -6.60 23.74 2.31
N THR A 246 -7.55 23.51 3.22
CA THR A 246 -7.39 23.88 4.64
C THR A 246 -7.19 22.66 5.55
N VAL A 247 -6.79 21.52 4.98
CA VAL A 247 -6.60 20.28 5.73
C VAL A 247 -5.13 20.11 6.07
N TYR A 248 -4.86 20.00 7.37
CA TYR A 248 -3.51 19.84 7.88
C TYR A 248 -3.46 18.70 8.89
N ALA A 249 -2.39 17.92 8.84
CA ALA A 249 -2.12 16.88 9.83
C ALA A 249 -0.62 16.78 10.11
N ASP A 250 -0.24 16.52 11.35
CA ASP A 250 1.14 16.16 11.67
C ASP A 250 1.42 14.68 11.38
N ALA A 251 2.69 14.27 11.47
CA ALA A 251 3.11 12.89 11.20
C ALA A 251 2.46 11.86 12.16
N ILE A 252 2.14 12.26 13.40
CA ILE A 252 1.55 11.39 14.40
C ILE A 252 0.08 11.17 14.07
N ALA A 253 -0.65 12.24 13.73
CA ALA A 253 -2.04 12.19 13.28
C ALA A 253 -2.15 11.31 12.03
N LEU A 254 -1.35 11.55 10.99
CA LEU A 254 -1.33 10.73 9.77
C LEU A 254 -1.01 9.25 10.01
N SER A 255 -0.39 8.90 11.15
CA SER A 255 -0.13 7.51 11.52
C SER A 255 -1.31 6.84 12.26
N ASP A 256 -2.45 7.51 12.45
CA ASP A 256 -3.62 6.99 13.19
C ASP A 256 -4.83 6.63 12.32
N TYR A 257 -4.72 5.59 11.50
CA TYR A 257 -5.80 5.11 10.62
C TYR A 257 -6.76 4.12 11.30
N ARG A 258 -6.71 3.95 12.64
CA ARG A 258 -7.61 3.06 13.39
C ARG A 258 -9.08 3.36 13.06
N ALA A 259 -9.91 2.31 12.99
CA ALA A 259 -11.34 2.45 12.72
C ALA A 259 -12.01 3.33 13.78
N GLU A 260 -11.53 3.25 15.03
CA GLU A 260 -12.02 4.01 16.18
C GLU A 260 -11.51 5.46 16.22
N ASN A 261 -10.54 5.84 15.39
CA ASN A 261 -10.08 7.23 15.33
C ASN A 261 -11.22 8.11 14.78
N PRO A 262 -11.72 9.09 15.55
CA PRO A 262 -12.77 10.00 15.10
C PRO A 262 -12.32 10.93 13.97
N ASP A 263 -11.01 11.16 13.81
CA ASP A 263 -10.45 11.91 12.70
C ASP A 263 -10.37 11.01 11.44
N PRO A 264 -11.08 11.35 10.34
CA PRO A 264 -11.04 10.56 9.13
C PRO A 264 -9.83 10.89 8.24
N ILE A 265 -9.09 11.98 8.47
CA ILE A 265 -7.97 12.43 7.63
C ILE A 265 -6.91 11.33 7.43
N PRO A 266 -6.41 10.66 8.49
CA PRO A 266 -5.38 9.64 8.32
C PRO A 266 -5.86 8.48 7.45
N LEU A 267 -7.14 8.13 7.57
CA LEU A 267 -7.74 7.07 6.76
C LEU A 267 -7.86 7.49 5.30
N PHE A 268 -8.29 8.73 5.01
CA PHE A 268 -8.36 9.22 3.64
C PHE A 268 -6.99 9.34 2.98
N TYR A 269 -5.96 9.72 3.74
CA TYR A 269 -4.58 9.70 3.27
C TYR A 269 -4.14 8.26 2.94
N GLN A 270 -4.34 7.34 3.88
CA GLN A 270 -3.94 5.93 3.75
C GLN A 270 -4.62 5.23 2.56
N THR A 271 -5.88 5.58 2.29
CA THR A 271 -6.68 4.98 1.21
C THR A 271 -6.54 5.70 -0.13
N GLY A 272 -5.65 6.70 -0.23
CA GLY A 272 -5.33 7.40 -1.48
C GLY A 272 -6.34 8.48 -1.90
N TYR A 273 -7.29 8.85 -1.04
CA TYR A 273 -8.22 9.96 -1.29
C TYR A 273 -7.60 11.32 -1.01
N LEU A 274 -6.64 11.37 -0.09
CA LEU A 274 -5.81 12.53 0.18
C LEU A 274 -4.33 12.19 -0.02
N THR A 275 -3.55 13.21 -0.33
CA THR A 275 -2.11 13.12 -0.45
C THR A 275 -1.45 14.41 0.01
N ILE A 276 -0.13 14.40 0.15
CA ILE A 276 0.65 15.56 0.57
C ILE A 276 0.67 16.58 -0.58
N LYS A 277 0.27 17.82 -0.28
CA LYS A 277 0.34 18.97 -1.21
C LYS A 277 1.36 20.01 -0.79
N GLY A 278 1.77 19.99 0.47
CA GLY A 278 2.76 20.91 1.03
C GLY A 278 3.17 20.50 2.43
N TYR A 279 4.17 21.19 2.98
CA TYR A 279 4.63 20.96 4.33
C TYR A 279 5.04 22.27 5.01
N ASP A 280 4.40 22.57 6.13
CA ASP A 280 4.79 23.68 6.97
C ASP A 280 5.89 23.23 7.95
N ARG A 281 7.13 23.66 7.67
CA ARG A 281 8.30 23.32 8.50
C ARG A 281 8.26 23.94 9.89
N LYS A 282 7.53 25.05 10.09
CA LYS A 282 7.41 25.74 11.38
C LYS A 282 6.49 24.97 12.31
N TYR A 283 5.36 24.49 11.81
CA TYR A 283 4.37 23.74 12.58
C TYR A 283 4.54 22.22 12.47
N LYS A 284 5.45 21.74 11.61
CA LYS A 284 5.70 20.32 11.32
C LYS A 284 4.43 19.57 10.86
N SER A 285 3.64 20.24 10.03
CA SER A 285 2.35 19.74 9.54
C SER A 285 2.33 19.62 8.02
N TYR A 286 1.77 18.52 7.54
CA TYR A 286 1.49 18.30 6.13
C TYR A 286 0.21 19.00 5.74
N GLU A 287 0.23 19.72 4.62
CA GLU A 287 -0.96 20.16 3.92
C GLU A 287 -1.46 19.01 3.03
N LEU A 288 -2.75 18.71 3.11
CA LEU A 288 -3.36 17.58 2.44
C LEU A 288 -4.45 18.02 1.46
N GLY A 289 -4.53 17.32 0.33
CA GLY A 289 -5.56 17.56 -0.69
C GLY A 289 -5.76 16.35 -1.59
N TYR A 290 -6.71 16.45 -2.53
CA TYR A 290 -6.93 15.40 -3.51
C TYR A 290 -5.70 15.22 -4.41
N PRO A 291 -5.29 13.98 -4.74
CA PRO A 291 -4.16 13.75 -5.64
C PRO A 291 -4.39 14.36 -7.02
N ASN A 292 -5.53 14.03 -7.64
CA ASN A 292 -5.89 14.41 -9.01
C ASN A 292 -7.40 14.60 -9.18
N ASP A 293 -7.79 14.96 -10.41
CA ASP A 293 -9.18 15.13 -10.82
C ASP A 293 -9.98 13.82 -10.77
N GLU A 294 -9.39 12.66 -11.09
CA GLU A 294 -10.07 11.37 -11.00
C GLU A 294 -10.63 11.16 -9.59
N VAL A 295 -9.75 11.24 -8.58
CA VAL A 295 -10.12 11.03 -7.18
C VAL A 295 -11.04 12.13 -6.68
N LYS A 296 -10.76 13.40 -7.00
CA LYS A 296 -11.58 14.54 -6.59
C LYS A 296 -13.02 14.42 -7.07
N TYR A 297 -13.21 14.22 -8.38
CA TYR A 297 -14.55 14.17 -8.96
C TYR A 297 -15.26 12.86 -8.64
N GLY A 298 -14.53 11.74 -8.58
CA GLY A 298 -15.06 10.47 -8.10
C GLY A 298 -15.62 10.62 -6.68
N PHE A 299 -14.80 11.13 -5.76
CA PHE A 299 -15.19 11.26 -4.36
C PHE A 299 -16.38 12.20 -4.18
N LEU A 300 -16.36 13.40 -4.77
CA LEU A 300 -17.49 14.33 -4.72
C LEU A 300 -18.79 13.71 -5.28
N ARG A 301 -18.70 12.92 -6.36
CA ARG A 301 -19.86 12.21 -6.93
C ARG A 301 -20.43 11.18 -5.96
N SER A 302 -19.58 10.40 -5.29
CA SER A 302 -20.05 9.44 -4.27
C SER A 302 -20.76 10.12 -3.10
N LEU A 303 -20.34 11.33 -2.73
CA LEU A 303 -20.96 12.11 -1.66
C LEU A 303 -22.28 12.77 -2.05
N THR A 304 -22.48 13.05 -3.34
CA THR A 304 -23.68 13.72 -3.83
C THR A 304 -24.95 12.90 -3.52
N GLY A 305 -24.87 11.57 -3.62
CA GLY A 305 -25.97 10.68 -3.26
C GLY A 305 -26.31 10.67 -1.76
N ILE A 306 -25.39 11.09 -0.89
CA ILE A 306 -25.59 11.12 0.57
C ILE A 306 -26.27 12.42 0.99
N TYR A 307 -25.74 13.55 0.53
CA TYR A 307 -26.29 14.87 0.89
C TYR A 307 -27.71 15.07 0.34
N LEU A 308 -28.02 14.50 -0.83
CA LEU A 308 -29.38 14.51 -1.37
C LEU A 308 -30.36 13.64 -0.56
N GLN A 309 -29.90 12.55 0.07
CA GLN A 309 -30.74 11.72 0.94
C GLN A 309 -30.98 12.34 2.33
N GLU A 310 -30.02 13.10 2.85
CA GLU A 310 -30.17 13.81 4.13
C GLU A 310 -31.13 15.01 4.03
N GLU A 311 -31.17 15.72 2.89
CA GLU A 311 -32.14 16.80 2.68
C GLU A 311 -33.60 16.29 2.63
N GLU A 312 -33.86 15.11 2.06
CA GLU A 312 -35.20 14.50 2.05
C GLU A 312 -35.66 14.04 3.45
N GLN A 313 -34.75 13.59 4.32
CA GLN A 313 -35.07 13.20 5.69
C GLN A 313 -35.25 14.38 6.65
N THR A 314 -34.65 15.54 6.34
CA THR A 314 -34.80 16.75 7.15
C THR A 314 -36.01 17.61 6.72
N ALA A 315 -36.59 17.31 5.56
CA ALA A 315 -37.78 17.96 5.01
C ALA A 315 -39.11 17.24 5.34
N LEU A 316 -39.07 16.22 6.21
CA LEU A 316 -40.20 15.41 6.69
C LEU A 316 -40.35 15.54 8.22
#